data_AF-A0A218QFH0-F1
#
_entry.id   AF-A0A218QFH0-F1
#
_cell.length_a   1.000
_cell.length_b   1.000
_cell.length_c   1.000
_cell.angle_alpha   90.00
_cell.angle_beta   90.00
_cell.angle_gamma   90.00
#
_symmetry.space_group_name_H-M   'P 1'
#
loop_
_entity.id
_entity.type
_entity.pdbx_description
1 polymer ?
#
loop_
_entity_poly.entity_id
_entity_poly.type
_entity_poly.pdbx_seq_one_letter_code
_entity_poly.pdbx_strand_id
1 'polypeptide(L)'
;MDCKTATLVYQTENHLEKIREIFPEAWKFLEEVSFAYVQGTYDKFDSDIRNLVGEKPFKFRMVHRDDRDQLTKDLSDLLGDITSRLLLEKHFSQVVGQQVFFSTICCNSHLTTDHELTLEEVLPLQRAAVKLQ
;
A
#
# COMPACT_ATOMS: atom_id res chain seq x y z
N MET A 1 5.19 2.21 12.61
CA MET A 1 6.13 1.24 13.22
C MET A 1 6.56 1.83 14.55
N ASP A 2 6.39 1.10 15.65
CA ASP A 2 6.85 1.60 16.95
C ASP A 2 8.39 1.57 17.08
N CYS A 3 8.93 2.33 18.05
CA CYS A 3 10.39 2.43 18.22
C CYS A 3 11.06 1.09 18.53
N LYS A 4 10.35 0.15 19.16
CA LYS A 4 10.90 -1.18 19.50
C LYS A 4 11.11 -2.00 18.23
N THR A 5 10.10 -2.03 17.38
CA THR A 5 10.12 -2.72 16.09
C THR A 5 11.11 -2.06 15.14
N ALA A 6 11.16 -0.73 15.10
CA ALA A 6 12.15 0.02 14.31
C ALA A 6 13.58 -0.32 14.75
N THR A 7 13.84 -0.49 16.04
CA THR A 7 15.14 -0.92 16.56
C THR A 7 15.51 -2.32 16.03
N LEU A 8 14.56 -3.26 16.06
CA LEU A 8 14.78 -4.62 15.56
C LEU A 8 15.07 -4.66 14.06
N VAL A 9 14.46 -3.78 13.27
CA VAL A 9 14.66 -3.71 11.83
C VAL A 9 15.98 -2.99 11.49
N TYR A 10 16.17 -1.76 11.98
CA TYR A 10 17.20 -0.85 11.49
C TYR A 10 18.57 -0.99 12.17
N GLN A 11 18.69 -1.80 13.21
CA GLN A 11 19.99 -2.17 13.78
C GLN A 11 20.57 -3.46 13.17
N THR A 12 19.88 -4.06 12.21
CA THR A 12 20.37 -5.23 11.45
C THR A 12 20.95 -4.79 10.12
N GLU A 13 21.80 -5.60 9.49
CA GLU A 13 22.34 -5.28 8.17
C GLU A 13 21.31 -5.52 7.04
N ASN A 14 20.40 -6.49 7.22
CA ASN A 14 19.40 -6.85 6.22
C ASN A 14 17.98 -6.41 6.62
N HIS A 15 17.69 -5.12 6.39
CA HIS A 15 16.41 -4.52 6.77
C HIS A 15 15.20 -5.17 6.10
N LEU A 16 15.29 -5.53 4.81
CA LEU A 16 14.16 -6.10 4.06
C LEU A 16 13.81 -7.50 4.54
N GLU A 17 14.83 -8.34 4.77
CA GLU A 17 14.62 -9.67 5.36
C GLU A 17 14.00 -9.54 6.75
N LYS A 18 14.48 -8.57 7.55
CA LYS A 18 13.92 -8.36 8.89
C LYS A 18 12.48 -7.86 8.88
N ILE A 19 12.13 -6.97 7.95
CA ILE A 19 10.75 -6.55 7.71
C ILE A 19 9.88 -7.76 7.33
N ARG A 20 10.35 -8.61 6.41
CA ARG A 20 9.64 -9.82 5.99
C ARG A 20 9.41 -10.80 7.14
N GLU A 21 10.40 -10.98 8.03
CA GLU A 21 10.28 -11.84 9.20
C GLU A 21 9.25 -11.33 10.21
N ILE A 22 9.25 -10.01 10.48
CA ILE A 22 8.38 -9.41 11.51
C ILE A 22 6.96 -9.25 10.98
N PHE A 23 6.80 -8.93 9.70
CA PHE A 23 5.51 -8.63 9.07
C PHE A 23 5.24 -9.53 7.85
N PRO A 24 5.19 -10.86 8.01
CA PRO A 24 5.11 -11.80 6.89
C PRO A 24 3.80 -11.67 6.09
N GLU A 25 2.69 -11.39 6.77
CA GLU A 25 1.39 -11.21 6.12
C GLU A 25 1.32 -9.90 5.33
N ALA A 26 1.85 -8.81 5.89
CA ALA A 26 1.93 -7.53 5.20
C ALA A 26 2.87 -7.58 4.01
N TRP A 27 4.02 -8.27 4.14
CA TRP A 27 4.91 -8.54 3.02
C TRP A 27 4.18 -9.24 1.88
N LYS A 28 3.52 -10.36 2.18
CA LYS A 28 2.79 -11.14 1.18
C LYS A 28 1.67 -10.33 0.52
N PHE A 29 0.94 -9.54 1.31
CA PHE A 29 -0.09 -8.66 0.79
C PHE A 29 0.48 -7.61 -0.17
N LEU A 30 1.57 -6.93 0.20
CA LEU A 30 2.25 -5.94 -0.66
C LEU A 30 2.78 -6.57 -1.95
N GLU A 31 3.27 -7.80 -1.89
CA GLU A 31 3.66 -8.56 -3.08
C GLU A 31 2.46 -8.81 -3.99
N GLU A 32 1.37 -9.37 -3.44
CA GLU A 32 0.15 -9.69 -4.17
C GLU A 32 -0.48 -8.44 -4.82
N VAL A 33 -0.57 -7.32 -4.09
CA VAL A 33 -1.16 -6.09 -4.64
C VAL A 33 -0.28 -5.43 -5.70
N SER A 34 1.05 -5.55 -5.58
CA SER A 34 1.99 -5.05 -6.59
C SER A 34 1.86 -5.81 -7.91
N PHE A 35 1.81 -7.15 -7.85
CA PHE A 35 1.59 -7.96 -9.05
C PHE A 35 0.20 -7.71 -9.65
N ALA A 36 -0.85 -7.65 -8.82
CA ALA A 36 -2.20 -7.37 -9.28
C ALA A 36 -2.33 -5.99 -9.96
N TYR A 37 -1.61 -4.98 -9.44
CA TYR A 37 -1.53 -3.66 -10.05
C TYR A 37 -0.92 -3.71 -11.45
N VAL A 38 0.25 -4.35 -11.61
CA VAL A 38 0.93 -4.47 -12.92
C VAL A 38 0.11 -5.30 -13.91
N GLN A 39 -0.55 -6.36 -13.45
CA GLN A 39 -1.41 -7.19 -14.28
C GLN A 39 -2.75 -6.53 -14.65
N GLY A 40 -3.06 -5.37 -14.07
CA GLY A 40 -4.34 -4.69 -14.29
C GLY A 40 -5.54 -5.48 -13.77
N THR A 41 -5.34 -6.34 -12.76
CA THR A 41 -6.44 -7.06 -12.12
C THR A 41 -7.20 -6.06 -11.25
N TYR A 42 -8.53 -6.11 -11.27
CA TYR A 42 -9.36 -5.23 -10.45
C TYR A 42 -9.87 -5.95 -9.21
N ASP A 43 -9.90 -5.21 -8.10
CA ASP A 43 -10.66 -5.59 -6.90
C ASP A 43 -12.10 -5.05 -7.01
N LYS A 44 -13.05 -5.63 -6.26
CA LYS A 44 -14.42 -5.10 -6.23
C LYS A 44 -14.43 -3.66 -5.73
N PHE A 45 -13.69 -3.37 -4.66
CA PHE A 45 -13.60 -2.03 -4.11
C PHE A 45 -12.94 -1.06 -5.10
N ASP A 46 -11.87 -1.48 -5.78
CA ASP A 46 -11.25 -0.69 -6.86
C ASP A 46 -12.26 -0.32 -7.95
N SER A 47 -13.08 -1.29 -8.36
CA SER A 47 -14.12 -1.10 -9.38
C SER A 47 -15.17 -0.08 -8.92
N ASP A 48 -15.64 -0.19 -7.68
CA ASP A 48 -16.63 0.72 -7.10
C ASP A 48 -16.07 2.15 -6.98
N ILE A 49 -14.79 2.31 -6.62
CA ILE A 49 -14.12 3.62 -6.59
C ILE A 49 -14.10 4.23 -8.00
N ARG A 50 -13.64 3.48 -9.01
CA ARG A 50 -13.58 3.97 -10.41
C ARG A 50 -14.94 4.42 -10.91
N ASN A 51 -16.00 3.68 -10.59
CA ASN A 51 -17.36 4.05 -10.94
C ASN A 51 -17.78 5.40 -10.32
N LEU A 52 -17.31 5.71 -9.11
CA LEU A 52 -17.59 6.98 -8.44
C LEU A 52 -16.72 8.14 -8.92
N VAL A 53 -15.43 7.91 -9.16
CA VAL A 53 -14.47 8.99 -9.50
C VAL A 53 -14.32 9.24 -11.00
N GLY A 54 -14.82 8.32 -11.84
CA GLY A 54 -14.65 8.33 -13.29
C GLY A 54 -13.23 7.91 -13.72
N GLU A 55 -13.00 7.94 -15.04
CA GLU A 55 -11.67 7.68 -15.59
C GLU A 55 -10.66 8.73 -15.12
N LYS A 56 -9.44 8.26 -14.82
CA LYS A 56 -8.30 9.08 -14.42
C LYS A 56 -7.17 8.91 -15.43
N PRO A 57 -6.35 9.94 -15.67
CA PRO A 57 -5.22 9.86 -16.58
C PRO A 57 -4.07 9.01 -16.02
N PHE A 58 -4.13 8.62 -14.74
CA PHE A 58 -3.13 7.79 -14.06
C PHE A 58 -3.69 6.44 -13.63
N LYS A 59 -2.78 5.47 -13.44
CA LYS A 59 -3.12 4.13 -12.98
C LYS A 59 -3.03 4.04 -11.46
N PHE A 60 -4.09 3.56 -10.84
CA PHE A 60 -4.12 3.22 -9.42
C PHE A 60 -4.71 1.83 -9.21
N ARG A 61 -4.56 1.26 -8.02
CA ARG A 61 -5.32 0.12 -7.53
C ARG A 61 -5.68 0.38 -6.07
N MET A 62 -6.94 0.17 -5.71
CA MET A 62 -7.41 0.28 -4.33
C MET A 62 -7.93 -1.06 -3.80
N VAL A 63 -7.52 -1.41 -2.60
CA VAL A 63 -8.02 -2.60 -1.89
C VAL A 63 -8.53 -2.15 -0.53
N HIS A 64 -9.75 -2.54 -0.19
CA HIS A 64 -10.32 -2.27 1.13
C HIS A 64 -10.05 -3.43 2.10
N ARG A 65 -9.76 -3.10 3.36
CA ARG A 65 -9.55 -4.04 4.46
C ARG A 65 -10.48 -3.69 5.63
N ASP A 66 -10.63 -4.60 6.58
CA ASP A 66 -11.37 -4.37 7.82
C ASP A 66 -10.45 -3.69 8.85
N ASP A 67 -10.91 -2.64 9.54
CA ASP A 67 -10.11 -1.86 10.53
C ASP A 67 -9.65 -2.69 11.73
N ARG A 68 -10.27 -3.85 11.95
CA ARG A 68 -10.02 -4.67 13.14
C ARG A 68 -8.98 -5.75 12.92
N ASP A 69 -8.57 -6.01 11.68
CA ASP A 69 -7.62 -7.07 11.40
C ASP A 69 -6.16 -6.66 11.72
N GLN A 70 -5.33 -7.65 12.06
CA GLN A 70 -3.93 -7.41 12.40
C GLN A 70 -3.15 -6.87 11.18
N LEU A 71 -3.49 -7.35 9.99
CA LEU A 71 -2.83 -6.94 8.75
C LEU A 71 -2.95 -5.44 8.48
N THR A 72 -4.12 -4.82 8.74
CA THR A 72 -4.32 -3.38 8.54
C THR A 72 -3.44 -2.56 9.49
N LYS A 73 -3.27 -3.03 10.73
CA LYS A 73 -2.36 -2.41 11.70
C LYS A 73 -0.91 -2.53 11.24
N ASP A 74 -0.51 -3.73 10.82
CA ASP A 74 0.85 -4.01 10.32
C ASP A 74 1.19 -3.16 9.08
N LEU A 75 0.26 -3.03 8.14
CA LEU A 75 0.41 -2.17 6.97
C LEU A 75 0.52 -0.70 7.36
N SER A 76 -0.31 -0.23 8.29
CA SER A 76 -0.23 1.14 8.80
C SER A 76 1.11 1.41 9.48
N ASP A 77 1.61 0.44 10.24
CA ASP A 77 2.90 0.54 10.88
C ASP A 77 4.05 0.55 9.87
N LEU A 78 4.04 -0.33 8.89
CA LEU A 78 5.08 -0.42 7.88
C LEU A 78 5.11 0.79 6.94
N LEU A 79 3.95 1.22 6.46
CA LEU A 79 3.85 2.28 5.47
C LEU A 79 3.85 3.68 6.12
N GLY A 80 3.46 3.77 7.39
CA GLY A 80 3.56 5.00 8.18
C GLY A 80 4.99 5.36 8.56
N ASP A 81 5.91 4.39 8.61
CA ASP A 81 7.34 4.66 8.72
C ASP A 81 7.94 4.92 7.33
N ILE A 82 8.46 6.14 7.13
CA ILE A 82 8.95 6.58 5.81
C ILE A 82 10.10 5.71 5.29
N THR A 83 11.01 5.27 6.16
CA THR A 83 12.18 4.47 5.76
C THR A 83 11.73 3.10 5.27
N SER A 84 10.84 2.44 6.01
CA SER A 84 10.25 1.15 5.66
C SER A 84 9.49 1.25 4.35
N ARG A 85 8.62 2.26 4.20
CA ARG A 85 7.87 2.49 2.96
C ARG A 85 8.80 2.62 1.75
N LEU A 86 9.84 3.46 1.82
CA LEU A 86 10.79 3.66 0.72
C LEU A 86 11.58 2.38 0.38
N LEU A 87 11.96 1.59 1.38
CA LEU A 87 12.62 0.29 1.18
C LEU A 87 11.69 -0.69 0.45
N LEU A 88 10.43 -0.77 0.87
CA LEU A 88 9.41 -1.65 0.29
C LEU A 88 9.03 -1.22 -1.13
N GLU A 89 8.80 0.06 -1.38
CA GLU A 89 8.52 0.62 -2.72
C GLU A 89 9.68 0.31 -3.67
N LYS A 90 10.93 0.54 -3.25
CA LYS A 90 12.11 0.19 -4.04
C LYS A 90 12.18 -1.31 -4.33
N HIS A 91 11.98 -2.14 -3.31
CA HIS A 91 12.05 -3.59 -3.44
C HIS A 91 10.98 -4.11 -4.40
N PHE A 92 9.72 -3.80 -4.14
CA PHE A 92 8.62 -4.33 -4.95
C PHE A 92 8.61 -3.75 -6.35
N SER A 93 9.07 -2.51 -6.55
CA SER A 93 9.27 -1.96 -7.90
C SER A 93 10.24 -2.81 -8.73
N GLN A 94 11.31 -3.32 -8.10
CA GLN A 94 12.26 -4.22 -8.75
C GLN A 94 11.66 -5.61 -9.01
N VAL A 95 10.92 -6.15 -8.04
CA VAL A 95 10.28 -7.47 -8.14
C VAL A 95 9.27 -7.52 -9.29
N VAL A 96 8.44 -6.49 -9.43
CA VAL A 96 7.39 -6.46 -10.47
C VAL A 96 7.86 -5.83 -11.79
N GLY A 97 9.09 -5.29 -11.84
CA GLY A 97 9.67 -4.68 -13.03
C GLY A 97 9.04 -3.33 -13.44
N GLN A 98 8.25 -2.72 -12.56
CA GLN A 98 7.59 -1.44 -12.77
C GLN A 98 7.58 -0.66 -11.45
N GLN A 99 7.70 0.66 -11.53
CA GLN A 99 7.62 1.52 -10.35
C GLN A 99 6.25 1.38 -9.67
N VAL A 100 6.27 1.14 -8.36
CA VAL A 100 5.09 1.08 -7.50
C VAL A 100 5.30 1.94 -6.26
N PHE A 101 4.25 2.66 -5.89
CA PHE A 101 4.15 3.46 -4.69
C PHE A 101 3.02 2.95 -3.83
N PHE A 102 3.21 2.99 -2.52
CA PHE A 102 2.23 2.52 -1.55
C PHE A 102 1.70 3.68 -0.73
N SER A 103 0.40 3.67 -0.49
CA SER A 103 -0.24 4.63 0.39
C SER A 103 -1.41 3.98 1.11
N THR A 104 -1.70 4.48 2.30
CA THR A 104 -2.94 4.17 3.01
C THR A 104 -3.91 5.33 2.80
N ILE A 105 -5.12 5.03 2.32
CA ILE A 105 -6.23 5.97 2.13
C ILE A 105 -7.37 5.51 3.03
N CYS A 106 -8.02 6.45 3.73
CA CYS A 106 -8.90 6.16 4.86
C CYS A 106 -8.24 5.21 5.89
N CYS A 107 -8.97 4.77 6.91
CA CYS A 107 -8.39 3.91 7.95
C CYS A 107 -7.93 2.54 7.41
N ASN A 108 -8.53 2.04 6.32
CA ASN A 108 -8.38 0.63 5.93
C ASN A 108 -8.17 0.37 4.44
N SER A 109 -8.01 1.40 3.60
CA SER A 109 -7.76 1.16 2.17
C SER A 109 -6.28 1.26 1.86
N HIS A 110 -5.78 0.27 1.14
CA HIS A 110 -4.47 0.31 0.53
C HIS A 110 -4.57 0.84 -0.89
N LEU A 111 -3.69 1.78 -1.24
CA LEU A 111 -3.53 2.35 -2.56
C LEU A 111 -2.16 1.96 -3.12
N THR A 112 -2.16 1.47 -4.36
CA THR A 112 -0.96 1.27 -5.16
C THR A 112 -1.01 2.11 -6.42
N THR A 113 0.06 2.84 -6.74
CA THR A 113 0.18 3.73 -7.91
C THR A 113 1.55 3.62 -8.56
N ASP A 114 1.74 4.22 -9.74
CA ASP A 114 3.02 4.29 -10.46
C ASP A 114 3.85 5.55 -10.12
N HIS A 115 3.30 6.47 -9.34
CA HIS A 115 3.94 7.70 -8.88
C HIS A 115 3.40 8.15 -7.52
N GLU A 116 4.11 9.07 -6.87
CA GLU A 116 3.59 9.80 -5.70
C GLU A 116 2.40 10.68 -6.12
N LEU A 117 1.24 10.43 -5.55
CA LEU A 117 0.03 11.18 -5.90
C LEU A 117 0.06 12.61 -5.36
N THR A 118 -0.47 13.52 -6.17
CA THR A 118 -0.81 14.88 -5.73
C THR A 118 -2.10 14.91 -4.90
N LEU A 119 -2.35 16.04 -4.23
CA LEU A 119 -3.59 16.24 -3.48
C LEU A 119 -4.82 16.16 -4.40
N GLU A 120 -4.71 16.72 -5.60
CA GLU A 120 -5.76 16.76 -6.62
C GLU A 120 -6.13 15.35 -7.10
N GLU A 121 -5.16 14.45 -7.14
CA GLU A 121 -5.35 13.05 -7.56
C GLU A 121 -5.89 12.19 -6.42
N VAL A 122 -5.38 12.35 -5.20
CA VAL A 122 -5.76 11.50 -4.07
C VAL A 122 -7.10 11.90 -3.42
N LEU A 123 -7.45 13.19 -3.39
CA LEU A 123 -8.64 13.68 -2.69
C LEU A 123 -9.96 13.09 -3.24
N PRO A 124 -10.17 12.99 -4.57
CA PRO A 124 -11.34 12.31 -5.12
C PRO A 124 -11.41 10.83 -4.72
N LEU A 125 -10.27 10.13 -4.71
CA LEU A 125 -10.17 8.73 -4.30
C LEU A 125 -10.56 8.56 -2.82
N GLN A 126 -10.02 9.41 -1.94
CA GLN A 126 -10.35 9.45 -0.52
C GLN A 126 -11.84 9.69 -0.28
N ARG A 127 -12.45 10.65 -1.01
CA ARG A 127 -13.89 10.95 -0.89
C ARG A 127 -14.76 9.77 -1.33
N ALA A 128 -14.38 9.10 -2.42
CA ALA A 128 -15.09 7.91 -2.89
C ALA A 128 -14.96 6.75 -1.89
N ALA A 129 -13.76 6.51 -1.36
CA ALA A 129 -13.50 5.46 -0.38
C ALA A 129 -14.31 5.64 0.91
N VAL A 130 -14.41 6.87 1.43
CA VAL A 130 -15.22 7.18 2.61
C VAL A 130 -16.72 6.98 2.35
N LYS A 131 -17.20 7.25 1.13
CA LYS A 131 -18.62 7.10 0.77
C LYS A 131 -19.05 5.63 0.65
N LEU A 132 -18.12 4.72 0.40
CA LEU A 132 -18.39 3.28 0.26
C LEU A 132 -18.39 2.52 1.60
N GLN A 133 -18.07 3.20 2.71
CA GLN A 133 -18.22 2.68 4.08
C GLN A 133 -19.61 2.98 4.63
#